data_AF-A0A5C7BAW2-F1
#
_entry.id   AF-A0A5C7BAW2-F1
#
_cell.length_a   1.000
_cell.length_b   1.000
_cell.length_c   1.000
_cell.angle_alpha   90.00
_cell.angle_beta   90.00
_cell.angle_gamma   90.00
#
_symmetry.space_group_name_H-M   'P 1'
#
loop_
_entity.id
_entity.type
_entity.pdbx_description
1 polymer ?
#
loop_
_entity_poly.entity_id
_entity_poly.type
_entity_poly.pdbx_seq_one_letter_code
_entity_poly.pdbx_strand_id
1 'polypeptide(L)'
;MRNKLTYILFIFLLLNSFTSEAQSDKQKELEAKRVKFQNELKQLNVLLFSNKKEEKSVVSLVEDLNYKVSVRRNLIKVTNDQANLLTREINANQNEITSLRDQLTALKKDYSEMIVKSYKNKSEQSRMMFLLSSDDFKQAYKRLQYIKQYTDYQKEQGDLIKGKTTKLQELNTDLLRQKADKDKLIVENRAAKKELEKELKEQDKLMASIRQNLSSYSSKIKKKQQEIDAIDREINRLIREAIAASNKEAGKSTSSKGFALTPEAKLIAKNFVSNKGKLPWPVEKGVVKVRFGTQPSPIDPSVKINSNGVRIATEKNAKVRVVFEGEVLAVSGQKNSNPVVLIRHGNYITVYRNLLKVYVRKGDKVSAKQEIGEVFTNNAGETMLGFGVFKDSQPENPASWIYKM
;
A
#
# COMPACT_ATOMS: atom_id res chain seq x y z
N MET A 1 17.53 34.07 37.92
CA MET A 1 16.77 32.81 37.73
C MET A 1 15.52 32.91 36.87
N ARG A 2 15.08 34.10 36.42
CA ARG A 2 13.82 34.29 35.67
C ARG A 2 13.89 33.99 34.16
N ASN A 3 15.09 33.85 33.60
CA ASN A 3 15.30 33.61 32.16
C ASN A 3 15.55 32.14 31.80
N LYS A 4 15.75 31.22 32.77
CA LYS A 4 15.94 29.79 32.47
C LYS A 4 14.62 29.02 32.32
N LEU A 5 13.52 29.51 32.90
CA LEU A 5 12.21 28.88 32.83
C LEU A 5 11.54 29.05 31.44
N THR A 6 11.79 30.19 30.77
CA THR A 6 11.26 30.50 29.44
C THR A 6 11.87 29.66 28.33
N TYR A 7 13.17 29.31 28.41
CA TYR A 7 13.79 28.42 27.43
C TYR A 7 13.36 26.95 27.57
N ILE A 8 13.05 26.49 28.78
CA ILE A 8 12.54 25.13 29.01
C ILE A 8 11.11 24.98 28.44
N LEU A 9 10.27 26.02 28.53
CA LEU A 9 8.93 26.03 27.93
C LEU A 9 8.97 26.03 26.39
N PHE A 10 9.96 26.70 25.79
CA PHE A 10 10.12 26.78 24.34
C PHE A 10 10.65 25.46 23.73
N ILE A 11 11.50 24.73 24.47
CA ILE A 11 12.03 23.42 24.06
C ILE A 11 10.95 22.32 24.16
N PHE A 12 10.00 22.43 25.10
CA PHE A 12 8.89 21.47 25.21
C PHE A 12 7.82 21.66 24.11
N LEU A 13 7.69 22.89 23.59
CA LEU A 13 6.75 23.22 22.51
C LEU A 13 7.23 22.72 21.13
N LEU A 14 8.56 22.64 20.90
CA LEU A 14 9.14 22.14 19.65
C LEU A 14 9.09 20.60 19.52
N LEU A 15 8.91 19.86 20.61
CA LEU A 15 8.85 18.39 20.59
C LEU A 15 7.43 17.81 20.39
N ASN A 16 6.38 18.61 20.48
CA ASN A 16 4.99 18.14 20.32
C ASN A 16 4.39 18.37 18.91
N SER A 17 5.00 19.20 18.07
CA SER A 17 4.48 19.48 16.71
C SER A 17 4.82 18.41 15.67
N PHE A 18 5.76 17.50 15.94
CA PHE A 18 6.20 16.48 14.97
C PHE A 18 5.34 15.19 14.96
N THR A 19 4.43 15.00 15.90
CA THR A 19 3.68 13.74 16.03
C THR A 19 2.36 13.72 15.25
N SER A 20 1.73 14.87 15.03
CA SER A 20 0.40 14.96 14.41
C SER A 20 0.42 14.66 12.89
N GLU A 21 1.44 15.11 12.17
CA GLU A 21 1.56 14.86 10.71
C GLU A 21 1.86 13.39 10.40
N ALA A 22 2.78 12.77 11.14
CA ALA A 22 3.15 11.36 10.95
C ALA A 22 1.98 10.39 11.20
N GLN A 23 1.03 10.79 12.04
CA GLN A 23 -0.12 9.97 12.40
C GLN A 23 -1.20 9.95 11.32
N SER A 24 -1.46 11.10 10.67
CA SER A 24 -2.36 11.18 9.50
C SER A 24 -1.86 10.32 8.34
N ASP A 25 -0.55 10.29 8.12
CA ASP A 25 0.07 9.48 7.05
C ASP A 25 -0.10 7.98 7.30
N LYS A 26 -0.01 7.54 8.55
CA LYS A 26 -0.24 6.14 8.90
C LYS A 26 -1.68 5.71 8.64
N GLN A 27 -2.65 6.56 8.97
CA GLN A 27 -4.06 6.31 8.71
C GLN A 27 -4.34 6.15 7.20
N LYS A 28 -3.81 7.07 6.38
CA LYS A 28 -3.90 7.02 4.91
C LYS A 28 -3.26 5.76 4.32
N GLU A 29 -2.08 5.37 4.83
CA GLU A 29 -1.38 4.16 4.38
C GLU A 29 -2.24 2.90 4.62
N LEU A 30 -2.80 2.78 5.83
CA LEU A 30 -3.63 1.65 6.17
C LEU A 30 -4.94 1.63 5.35
N GLU A 31 -5.52 2.81 5.09
CA GLU A 31 -6.71 2.91 4.24
C GLU A 31 -6.44 2.50 2.80
N ALA A 32 -5.33 2.94 2.24
CA ALA A 32 -4.89 2.51 0.90
C ALA A 32 -4.69 0.98 0.84
N LYS A 33 -4.12 0.37 1.87
CA LYS A 33 -3.97 -1.09 1.96
C LYS A 33 -5.32 -1.81 2.07
N ARG A 34 -6.24 -1.31 2.89
CA ARG A 34 -7.60 -1.86 3.02
C ARG A 34 -8.32 -1.85 1.68
N VAL A 35 -8.31 -0.71 0.98
CA VAL A 35 -8.93 -0.55 -0.35
C VAL A 35 -8.25 -1.46 -1.38
N LYS A 36 -6.91 -1.60 -1.33
CA LYS A 36 -6.18 -2.56 -2.17
C LYS A 36 -6.72 -3.98 -1.98
N PHE A 37 -6.77 -4.48 -0.75
CA PHE A 37 -7.24 -5.85 -0.49
C PHE A 37 -8.73 -6.05 -0.79
N GLN A 38 -9.57 -5.04 -0.60
CA GLN A 38 -10.99 -5.09 -1.01
C GLN A 38 -11.14 -5.20 -2.53
N ASN A 39 -10.39 -4.40 -3.29
CA ASN A 39 -10.41 -4.46 -4.74
C ASN A 39 -9.81 -5.77 -5.26
N GLU A 40 -8.76 -6.26 -4.61
CA GLU A 40 -8.17 -7.57 -4.91
C GLU A 40 -9.17 -8.72 -4.68
N LEU A 41 -9.93 -8.70 -3.57
CA LEU A 41 -11.01 -9.68 -3.35
C LEU A 41 -12.11 -9.60 -4.42
N LYS A 42 -12.49 -8.39 -4.86
CA LYS A 42 -13.45 -8.22 -5.96
C LYS A 42 -12.92 -8.82 -7.25
N GLN A 43 -11.67 -8.50 -7.61
CA GLN A 43 -11.01 -9.05 -8.79
C GLN A 43 -10.88 -10.57 -8.71
N LEU A 44 -10.50 -11.12 -7.56
CA LEU A 44 -10.42 -12.56 -7.34
C LEU A 44 -11.76 -13.25 -7.57
N ASN A 45 -12.85 -12.70 -7.03
CA ASN A 45 -14.18 -13.28 -7.24
C ASN A 45 -14.57 -13.24 -8.72
N VAL A 46 -14.28 -12.14 -9.43
CA VAL A 46 -14.58 -12.00 -10.86
C VAL A 46 -13.70 -12.91 -11.73
N LEU A 47 -12.41 -13.03 -11.45
CA LEU A 47 -11.47 -13.76 -12.30
C LEU A 47 -11.41 -15.26 -11.98
N LEU A 48 -11.56 -15.64 -10.72
CA LEU A 48 -11.33 -17.02 -10.26
C LEU A 48 -12.61 -17.76 -9.83
N PHE A 49 -13.72 -17.07 -9.52
CA PHE A 49 -14.90 -17.73 -8.93
C PHE A 49 -16.23 -17.45 -9.67
N SER A 50 -16.22 -16.66 -10.74
CA SER A 50 -17.41 -16.33 -11.53
C SER A 50 -17.84 -17.45 -12.49
N ASN A 51 -16.88 -18.19 -13.05
CA ASN A 51 -17.11 -19.27 -14.01
C ASN A 51 -17.35 -20.62 -13.31
N LYS A 52 -18.55 -20.82 -12.75
CA LYS A 52 -18.96 -22.08 -12.08
C LYS A 52 -19.17 -23.28 -13.02
N LYS A 53 -19.11 -23.08 -14.35
CA LYS A 53 -19.43 -24.11 -15.36
C LYS A 53 -18.22 -24.93 -15.83
N GLU A 54 -16.99 -24.52 -15.51
CA GLU A 54 -15.77 -25.22 -15.94
C GLU A 54 -15.28 -26.14 -14.83
N GLU A 55 -14.99 -27.41 -15.15
CA GLU A 55 -14.48 -28.43 -14.22
C GLU A 55 -13.05 -28.08 -13.78
N LYS A 56 -12.92 -27.11 -12.87
CA LYS A 56 -11.63 -26.81 -12.24
C LYS A 56 -11.12 -28.04 -11.50
N SER A 57 -9.82 -28.32 -11.65
CA SER A 57 -9.17 -29.35 -10.84
C SER A 57 -9.25 -28.99 -9.35
N VAL A 58 -9.44 -29.99 -8.50
CA VAL A 58 -9.50 -29.80 -7.02
C VAL A 58 -8.26 -29.07 -6.49
N VAL A 59 -7.09 -29.30 -7.07
CA VAL A 59 -5.85 -28.60 -6.72
C VAL A 59 -5.96 -27.10 -7.00
N SER A 60 -6.40 -26.73 -8.20
CA SER A 60 -6.58 -25.32 -8.60
C SER A 60 -7.58 -24.60 -7.68
N LEU A 61 -8.72 -25.24 -7.38
CA LEU A 61 -9.73 -24.71 -6.45
C LEU A 61 -9.14 -24.41 -5.07
N VAL A 62 -8.33 -25.34 -4.52
CA VAL A 62 -7.67 -25.11 -3.23
C VAL A 62 -6.64 -24.00 -3.29
N GLU A 63 -5.85 -23.90 -4.36
CA GLU A 63 -4.88 -22.81 -4.52
C GLU A 63 -5.58 -21.44 -4.58
N ASP A 64 -6.66 -21.34 -5.37
CA ASP A 64 -7.47 -20.12 -5.51
C ASP A 64 -8.11 -19.74 -4.16
N LEU A 65 -8.66 -20.72 -3.44
CA LEU A 65 -9.29 -20.50 -2.14
C LEU A 65 -8.25 -20.14 -1.07
N ASN A 66 -7.08 -20.77 -1.06
CA ASN A 66 -5.98 -20.43 -0.15
C ASN A 66 -5.49 -19.00 -0.38
N TYR A 67 -5.41 -18.57 -1.65
CA TYR A 67 -5.08 -17.18 -1.97
C TYR A 67 -6.14 -16.21 -1.47
N LYS A 68 -7.43 -16.51 -1.71
CA LYS A 68 -8.56 -15.73 -1.21
C LYS A 68 -8.55 -15.58 0.32
N VAL A 69 -8.34 -16.68 1.03
CA VAL A 69 -8.18 -16.74 2.49
C VAL A 69 -7.02 -15.85 2.96
N SER A 70 -5.88 -15.91 2.28
CA SER A 70 -4.70 -15.07 2.59
C SER A 70 -5.01 -13.58 2.45
N VAL A 71 -5.61 -13.17 1.33
CA VAL A 71 -6.00 -11.77 1.10
C VAL A 71 -7.02 -11.30 2.15
N ARG A 72 -7.99 -12.14 2.51
CA ARG A 72 -8.99 -11.83 3.53
C ARG A 72 -8.39 -11.71 4.94
N ARG A 73 -7.43 -12.58 5.30
CA ARG A 73 -6.66 -12.45 6.56
C ARG A 73 -5.89 -11.13 6.61
N ASN A 74 -5.27 -10.73 5.51
CA ASN A 74 -4.55 -9.46 5.41
C ASN A 74 -5.51 -8.26 5.51
N LEU A 75 -6.69 -8.33 4.89
CA LEU A 75 -7.74 -7.32 5.05
C LEU A 75 -8.15 -7.17 6.52
N ILE A 76 -8.47 -8.29 7.19
CA ILE A 76 -8.84 -8.30 8.62
C ILE A 76 -7.73 -7.70 9.48
N LYS A 77 -6.47 -8.07 9.23
CA LYS A 77 -5.30 -7.53 9.94
C LYS A 77 -5.21 -6.01 9.80
N VAL A 78 -5.24 -5.49 8.56
CA VAL A 78 -5.16 -4.04 8.32
C VAL A 78 -6.35 -3.31 8.93
N THR A 79 -7.56 -3.83 8.82
CA THR A 79 -8.74 -3.23 9.45
C THR A 79 -8.63 -3.21 10.98
N ASN A 80 -8.06 -4.24 11.61
CA ASN A 80 -7.77 -4.23 13.04
C ASN A 80 -6.71 -3.19 13.41
N ASP A 81 -5.63 -3.09 12.61
CA ASP A 81 -4.58 -2.08 12.83
C ASP A 81 -5.15 -0.66 12.75
N GLN A 82 -6.07 -0.40 11.82
CA GLN A 82 -6.80 0.88 11.72
C GLN A 82 -7.67 1.15 12.94
N ALA A 83 -8.46 0.16 13.37
CA ALA A 83 -9.33 0.31 14.54
C ALA A 83 -8.51 0.54 15.83
N ASN A 84 -7.34 -0.08 15.94
CA ASN A 84 -6.41 0.11 17.06
C ASN A 84 -5.76 1.50 17.02
N LEU A 85 -5.42 2.02 15.83
CA LEU A 85 -4.94 3.39 15.67
C LEU A 85 -6.01 4.41 16.11
N LEU A 86 -7.23 4.30 15.56
CA LEU A 86 -8.34 5.16 15.95
C LEU A 86 -8.66 5.07 17.44
N THR A 87 -8.50 3.89 18.06
CA THR A 87 -8.70 3.74 19.51
C THR A 87 -7.70 4.56 20.31
N ARG A 88 -6.42 4.60 19.89
CA ARG A 88 -5.40 5.42 20.55
C ARG A 88 -5.68 6.91 20.36
N GLU A 89 -6.12 7.33 19.18
CA GLU A 89 -6.53 8.71 18.90
C GLU A 89 -7.71 9.15 19.74
N ILE A 90 -8.76 8.33 19.78
CA ILE A 90 -9.95 8.57 20.60
C ILE A 90 -9.56 8.75 22.07
N ASN A 91 -8.68 7.90 22.59
CA ASN A 91 -8.24 8.00 23.99
C ASN A 91 -7.41 9.27 24.25
N ALA A 92 -6.51 9.64 23.33
CA ALA A 92 -5.73 10.88 23.44
C ALA A 92 -6.63 12.12 23.39
N ASN A 93 -7.53 12.19 22.41
CA ASN A 93 -8.51 13.27 22.25
C ASN A 93 -9.43 13.35 23.48
N GLN A 94 -9.86 12.22 24.04
CA GLN A 94 -10.70 12.19 25.23
C GLN A 94 -9.97 12.78 26.46
N ASN A 95 -8.68 12.48 26.63
CA ASN A 95 -7.87 13.04 27.70
C ASN A 95 -7.67 14.55 27.53
N GLU A 96 -7.40 15.01 26.29
CA GLU A 96 -7.27 16.43 25.98
C GLU A 96 -8.58 17.19 26.21
N ILE A 97 -9.71 16.62 25.79
CA ILE A 97 -11.06 17.15 26.04
C ILE A 97 -11.31 17.31 27.54
N THR A 98 -10.97 16.30 28.35
CA THR A 98 -11.13 16.37 29.81
C THR A 98 -10.25 17.49 30.38
N SER A 99 -8.97 17.55 30.00
CA SER A 99 -8.06 18.61 30.46
C SER A 99 -8.54 20.01 30.08
N LEU A 100 -9.00 20.22 28.84
CA LEU A 100 -9.53 21.50 28.38
C LEU A 100 -10.83 21.89 29.10
N ARG A 101 -11.70 20.91 29.41
CA ARG A 101 -12.92 21.15 30.20
C ARG A 101 -12.58 21.62 31.61
N ASP A 102 -11.61 20.99 32.26
CA ASP A 102 -11.17 21.37 33.61
C ASP A 102 -10.56 22.77 33.62
N GLN A 103 -9.66 23.05 32.67
CA GLN A 103 -9.06 24.38 32.49
C GLN A 103 -10.11 25.46 32.21
N LEU A 104 -11.07 25.19 31.32
CA LEU A 104 -12.16 26.13 31.03
C LEU A 104 -13.06 26.37 32.24
N THR A 105 -13.28 25.34 33.07
CA THR A 105 -14.08 25.47 34.30
C THR A 105 -13.39 26.40 35.29
N ALA A 106 -12.09 26.20 35.53
CA ALA A 106 -11.29 27.08 36.38
C ALA A 106 -11.23 28.52 35.83
N LEU A 107 -10.89 28.68 34.55
CA LEU A 107 -10.80 29.99 33.90
C LEU A 107 -12.13 30.76 33.93
N LYS A 108 -13.25 30.09 33.64
CA LYS A 108 -14.57 30.72 33.69
C LYS A 108 -14.96 31.14 35.11
N LYS A 109 -14.64 30.33 36.12
CA LYS A 109 -14.84 30.67 37.53
C LYS A 109 -14.04 31.92 37.91
N ASP A 110 -12.72 31.91 37.68
CA ASP A 110 -11.84 33.03 38.03
C ASP A 110 -12.24 34.31 37.28
N TYR A 111 -12.57 34.17 35.98
CA TYR A 111 -13.06 35.27 35.17
C TYR A 111 -14.38 35.83 35.71
N SER A 112 -15.33 34.97 36.08
CA SER A 112 -16.60 35.40 36.67
C SER A 112 -16.42 36.16 37.99
N GLU A 113 -15.55 35.68 38.88
CA GLU A 113 -15.25 36.34 40.15
C GLU A 113 -14.60 37.71 39.92
N MET A 114 -13.69 37.79 38.95
CA MET A 114 -13.03 39.01 38.53
C MET A 114 -14.03 40.04 37.98
N ILE A 115 -14.97 39.62 37.13
CA ILE A 115 -16.02 40.48 36.58
C ILE A 115 -16.97 40.96 37.68
N VAL A 116 -17.39 40.09 38.61
CA VAL A 116 -18.26 40.47 39.74
C VAL A 116 -17.57 41.49 40.64
N LYS A 117 -16.29 41.31 40.97
CA LYS A 117 -15.51 42.28 41.76
C LYS A 117 -15.37 43.62 41.01
N SER A 118 -15.07 43.58 39.72
CA SER A 118 -15.01 44.79 38.87
C SER A 118 -16.35 45.53 38.81
N TYR A 119 -17.46 44.80 38.76
CA TYR A 119 -18.82 45.36 38.74
C TYR A 119 -19.20 46.00 40.08
N LYS A 120 -18.93 45.34 41.22
CA LYS A 120 -19.18 45.92 42.56
C LYS A 120 -18.39 47.20 42.80
N ASN A 121 -17.23 47.34 42.15
CA ASN A 121 -16.36 48.52 42.22
C ASN A 121 -16.54 49.48 41.01
N LYS A 122 -17.66 49.39 40.28
CA LYS A 122 -17.87 50.07 38.98
C LYS A 122 -18.27 51.53 39.07
N SER A 123 -18.75 52.02 40.22
CA SER A 123 -19.17 53.43 40.34
C SER A 123 -18.08 54.36 39.78
N GLU A 124 -18.44 55.22 38.82
CA GLU A 124 -17.51 56.22 38.25
C GLU A 124 -16.94 57.11 39.35
N GLN A 125 -17.75 57.37 40.38
CA GLN A 125 -17.34 58.07 41.58
C GLN A 125 -16.27 57.29 42.35
N SER A 126 -16.32 55.95 42.42
CA SER A 126 -15.29 55.12 43.06
C SER A 126 -13.97 55.11 42.29
N ARG A 127 -14.02 55.02 40.95
CA ARG A 127 -12.80 55.03 40.11
C ARG A 127 -12.16 56.42 40.04
N MET A 128 -12.98 57.46 39.87
CA MET A 128 -12.53 58.83 39.89
C MET A 128 -11.99 59.20 41.27
N MET A 129 -12.69 58.84 42.36
CA MET A 129 -12.20 59.04 43.73
C MET A 129 -10.91 58.26 43.99
N PHE A 130 -10.76 57.04 43.47
CA PHE A 130 -9.50 56.29 43.57
C PHE A 130 -8.34 56.96 42.83
N LEU A 131 -8.58 57.59 41.68
CA LEU A 131 -7.54 58.35 40.97
C LEU A 131 -7.25 59.70 41.65
N LEU A 132 -8.29 60.40 42.12
CA LEU A 132 -8.21 61.72 42.74
C LEU A 132 -7.73 61.70 44.20
N SER A 133 -7.88 60.58 44.91
CA SER A 133 -7.30 60.34 46.25
C SER A 133 -5.81 59.98 46.21
N SER A 134 -5.10 60.44 45.18
CA SER A 134 -3.66 60.22 45.07
C SER A 134 -2.93 61.38 45.73
N ASP A 135 -1.89 61.08 46.50
CA ASP A 135 -1.02 62.03 47.21
C ASP A 135 -0.18 62.86 46.23
N ASP A 136 0.14 62.30 45.04
CA ASP A 136 0.90 62.98 43.99
C ASP A 136 0.54 62.47 42.56
N PHE A 137 1.00 63.21 41.54
CA PHE A 137 0.77 62.88 40.12
C PHE A 137 1.38 61.54 39.70
N LYS A 138 2.54 61.17 40.25
CA LYS A 138 3.22 59.90 39.93
C LYS A 138 2.41 58.71 40.44
N GLN A 139 1.80 58.82 41.61
CA GLN A 139 0.92 57.82 42.20
C GLN A 139 -0.38 57.72 41.39
N ALA A 140 -0.99 58.84 40.98
CA ALA A 140 -2.16 58.85 40.11
C ALA A 140 -1.88 58.16 38.75
N TYR A 141 -0.74 58.46 38.13
CA TYR A 141 -0.31 57.83 36.88
C TYR A 141 -0.11 56.31 37.02
N LYS A 142 0.53 55.85 38.12
CA LYS A 142 0.66 54.42 38.42
C LYS A 142 -0.70 53.74 38.63
N ARG A 143 -1.61 54.36 39.38
CA ARG A 143 -2.98 53.85 39.57
C ARG A 143 -3.72 53.70 38.24
N LEU A 144 -3.59 54.67 37.33
CA LEU A 144 -4.14 54.58 35.97
C LEU A 144 -3.53 53.43 35.17
N GLN A 145 -2.21 53.25 35.22
CA GLN A 145 -1.54 52.11 34.57
C GLN A 145 -2.04 50.76 35.09
N TYR A 146 -2.26 50.62 36.40
CA TYR A 146 -2.79 49.39 36.99
C TYR A 146 -4.23 49.10 36.55
N ILE A 147 -5.09 50.12 36.46
CA ILE A 147 -6.45 49.95 35.93
C ILE A 147 -6.39 49.44 34.49
N LYS A 148 -5.53 50.05 33.65
CA LYS A 148 -5.35 49.62 32.26
C LYS A 148 -4.85 48.18 32.18
N GLN A 149 -3.79 47.83 32.93
CA GLN A 149 -3.23 46.48 32.96
C GLN A 149 -4.28 45.44 33.40
N TYR A 150 -5.12 45.79 34.37
CA TYR A 150 -6.21 44.94 34.81
C TYR A 150 -7.26 44.73 33.71
N THR A 151 -7.70 45.78 33.02
CA THR A 151 -8.64 45.66 31.88
C THR A 151 -8.04 44.86 30.72
N ASP A 152 -6.76 45.07 30.41
CA ASP A 152 -6.06 44.32 29.37
C ASP A 152 -6.01 42.81 29.72
N TYR A 153 -5.70 42.48 30.98
CA TYR A 153 -5.74 41.10 31.47
C TYR A 153 -7.15 40.49 31.41
N GLN A 154 -8.20 41.25 31.75
CA GLN A 154 -9.59 40.79 31.61
C GLN A 154 -9.90 40.41 30.16
N LYS A 155 -9.51 41.26 29.21
CA LYS A 155 -9.70 41.00 27.78
C LYS A 155 -8.95 39.74 27.35
N GLU A 156 -7.69 39.60 27.74
CA GLU A 156 -6.86 38.43 27.44
C GLU A 156 -7.47 37.12 27.99
N GLN A 157 -8.00 37.13 29.22
CA GLN A 157 -8.70 35.97 29.79
C GLN A 157 -9.96 35.62 28.99
N GLY A 158 -10.73 36.62 28.54
CA GLY A 158 -11.89 36.42 27.68
C GLY A 158 -11.53 35.77 26.33
N ASP A 159 -10.47 36.26 25.69
CA ASP A 159 -9.96 35.73 24.43
C ASP A 159 -9.41 34.29 24.60
N LEU A 160 -8.73 34.01 25.72
CA LEU A 160 -8.26 32.67 26.08
C LEU A 160 -9.41 31.68 26.26
N ILE A 161 -10.47 32.07 27.00
CA ILE A 161 -11.67 31.25 27.19
C ILE A 161 -12.34 30.96 25.84
N LYS A 162 -12.45 31.97 24.97
CA LYS A 162 -13.02 31.82 23.63
C LYS A 162 -12.20 30.82 22.80
N GLY A 163 -10.88 31.00 22.71
CA GLY A 163 -10.00 30.12 21.94
C GLY A 163 -10.04 28.67 22.44
N LYS A 164 -9.96 28.46 23.76
CA LYS A 164 -10.09 27.12 24.36
C LYS A 164 -11.48 26.50 24.13
N THR A 165 -12.53 27.30 24.15
CA THR A 165 -13.90 26.83 23.86
C THR A 165 -14.03 26.37 22.41
N THR A 166 -13.51 27.13 21.46
CA THR A 166 -13.48 26.72 20.04
C THR A 166 -12.68 25.43 19.85
N LYS A 167 -11.48 25.33 20.44
CA LYS A 167 -10.66 24.12 20.38
C LYS A 167 -11.38 22.90 20.97
N LEU A 168 -12.07 23.08 22.09
CA LEU A 168 -12.87 22.02 22.71
C LEU A 168 -14.03 21.58 21.79
N GLN A 169 -14.69 22.50 21.11
CA GLN A 169 -15.75 22.18 20.14
C GLN A 169 -15.19 21.34 18.98
N GLU A 170 -14.09 21.79 18.38
CA GLU A 170 -13.41 21.07 17.29
C GLU A 170 -13.04 19.63 17.70
N LEU A 171 -12.42 19.45 18.87
CA LEU A 171 -12.05 18.14 19.38
C LEU A 171 -13.26 17.23 19.63
N ASN A 172 -14.39 17.76 20.13
CA ASN A 172 -15.60 16.97 20.30
C ASN A 172 -16.20 16.54 18.96
N THR A 173 -16.19 17.41 17.94
CA THR A 173 -16.64 17.06 16.59
C THR A 173 -15.75 16.00 15.96
N ASP A 174 -14.43 16.13 16.07
CA ASP A 174 -13.47 15.13 15.56
C ASP A 174 -13.64 13.78 16.27
N LEU A 175 -13.78 13.79 17.60
CA LEU A 175 -14.02 12.59 18.39
C LEU A 175 -15.28 11.83 17.96
N LEU A 176 -16.38 12.54 17.67
CA LEU A 176 -17.61 11.92 17.18
C LEU A 176 -17.40 11.25 15.81
N ARG A 177 -16.67 11.92 14.91
CA ARG A 177 -16.31 11.36 13.60
C ARG A 177 -15.43 10.11 13.74
N GLN A 178 -14.37 10.17 14.55
CA GLN A 178 -13.47 9.03 14.78
C GLN A 178 -14.20 7.81 15.37
N LYS A 179 -15.16 8.03 16.29
CA LYS A 179 -16.00 6.96 16.83
C LYS A 179 -16.87 6.31 15.76
N ALA A 180 -17.53 7.11 14.93
CA ALA A 180 -18.35 6.60 13.82
C ALA A 180 -17.51 5.81 12.80
N ASP A 181 -16.32 6.31 12.44
CA ASP A 181 -15.39 5.64 11.54
C ASP A 181 -14.91 4.30 12.14
N LYS A 182 -14.57 4.27 13.44
CA LYS A 182 -14.19 3.05 14.15
C LYS A 182 -15.32 2.02 14.17
N ASP A 183 -16.55 2.43 14.44
CA ASP A 183 -17.70 1.51 14.48
C ASP A 183 -17.94 0.88 13.10
N LYS A 184 -17.82 1.67 12.03
CA LYS A 184 -17.86 1.17 10.66
C LYS A 184 -16.78 0.11 10.40
N LEU A 185 -15.53 0.36 10.81
CA LEU A 185 -14.44 -0.61 10.68
C LEU A 185 -14.73 -1.92 11.43
N ILE A 186 -15.33 -1.85 12.62
CA ILE A 186 -15.67 -3.03 13.42
C ILE A 186 -16.73 -3.88 12.70
N VAL A 187 -17.76 -3.24 12.13
CA VAL A 187 -18.80 -3.94 11.35
C VAL A 187 -18.20 -4.59 10.11
N GLU A 188 -17.38 -3.87 9.34
CA GLU A 188 -16.66 -4.42 8.18
C GLU A 188 -15.77 -5.61 8.56
N ASN A 189 -15.05 -5.51 9.68
CA ASN A 189 -14.16 -6.57 10.17
C ASN A 189 -14.94 -7.84 10.57
N ARG A 190 -16.08 -7.69 11.25
CA ARG A 190 -16.96 -8.80 11.63
C ARG A 190 -17.51 -9.53 10.40
N ALA A 191 -17.97 -8.78 9.39
CA ALA A 191 -18.43 -9.35 8.13
C ALA A 191 -17.29 -10.11 7.41
N ALA A 192 -16.08 -9.53 7.36
CA ALA A 192 -14.93 -10.18 6.77
C ALA A 192 -14.54 -11.48 7.51
N LYS A 193 -14.60 -11.51 8.84
CA LYS A 193 -14.35 -12.72 9.65
C LYS A 193 -15.37 -13.83 9.37
N LYS A 194 -16.66 -13.49 9.31
CA LYS A 194 -17.71 -14.47 8.99
C LYS A 194 -17.51 -15.11 7.62
N GLU A 195 -17.11 -14.32 6.62
CA GLU A 195 -16.78 -14.86 5.29
C GLU A 195 -15.49 -15.69 5.30
N LEU A 196 -14.48 -15.30 6.10
CA LEU A 196 -13.26 -16.09 6.27
C LEU A 196 -13.57 -17.49 6.84
N GLU A 197 -14.45 -17.57 7.85
CA GLU A 197 -14.85 -18.86 8.44
C GLU A 197 -15.53 -19.78 7.42
N LYS A 198 -16.37 -19.22 6.52
CA LYS A 198 -16.97 -20.00 5.43
C LYS A 198 -15.92 -20.54 4.47
N GLU A 199 -14.98 -19.68 4.06
CA GLU A 199 -13.90 -20.04 3.14
C GLU A 199 -12.97 -21.11 3.75
N LEU A 200 -12.68 -21.04 5.05
CA LEU A 200 -11.88 -22.05 5.75
C LEU A 200 -12.60 -23.40 5.80
N LYS A 201 -13.91 -23.42 6.08
CA LYS A 201 -14.70 -24.66 6.04
C LYS A 201 -14.72 -25.31 4.67
N GLU A 202 -14.86 -24.51 3.61
CA GLU A 202 -14.79 -24.98 2.23
C GLU A 202 -13.39 -25.52 1.88
N GLN A 203 -12.34 -24.82 2.34
CA GLN A 203 -10.96 -25.24 2.16
C GLN A 203 -10.69 -26.58 2.83
N ASP A 204 -11.13 -26.76 4.08
CA ASP A 204 -10.95 -28.00 4.83
C ASP A 204 -11.65 -29.18 4.15
N LYS A 205 -12.86 -28.96 3.61
CA LYS A 205 -13.59 -29.97 2.85
C LYS A 205 -12.83 -30.42 1.61
N LEU A 206 -12.29 -29.48 0.83
CA LEU A 206 -11.50 -29.80 -0.37
C LEU A 206 -10.17 -30.47 0.00
N MET A 207 -9.50 -29.98 1.04
CA MET A 207 -8.24 -30.53 1.53
C MET A 207 -8.37 -31.97 2.03
N ALA A 208 -9.52 -32.36 2.58
CA ALA A 208 -9.76 -33.74 2.98
C ALA A 208 -9.58 -34.72 1.81
N SER A 209 -10.10 -34.39 0.62
CA SER A 209 -9.95 -35.20 -0.60
C SER A 209 -8.52 -35.24 -1.13
N ILE A 210 -7.77 -34.13 -0.99
CA ILE A 210 -6.37 -34.05 -1.40
C ILE A 210 -5.48 -34.88 -0.47
N ARG A 211 -5.72 -34.82 0.84
CA ARG A 211 -4.97 -35.58 1.85
C ARG A 211 -5.05 -37.09 1.60
N GLN A 212 -6.22 -37.60 1.21
CA GLN A 212 -6.38 -39.02 0.87
C GLN A 212 -5.53 -39.46 -0.34
N ASN A 213 -5.26 -38.56 -1.28
CA ASN A 213 -4.52 -38.84 -2.51
C ASN A 213 -3.22 -38.03 -2.62
N LEU A 214 -2.62 -37.67 -1.48
CA LEU A 214 -1.53 -36.69 -1.41
C LEU A 214 -0.36 -37.09 -2.33
N SER A 215 0.08 -38.35 -2.28
CA SER A 215 1.17 -38.87 -3.12
C SER A 215 0.96 -38.63 -4.63
N SER A 216 -0.27 -38.85 -5.12
CA SER A 216 -0.63 -38.62 -6.53
C SER A 216 -0.54 -37.13 -6.89
N TYR A 217 -1.07 -36.26 -6.03
CA TYR A 217 -1.01 -34.81 -6.25
C TYR A 217 0.41 -34.26 -6.14
N SER A 218 1.20 -34.69 -5.15
CA SER A 218 2.61 -34.31 -5.01
C SER A 218 3.43 -34.72 -6.24
N SER A 219 3.14 -35.90 -6.80
CA SER A 219 3.77 -36.36 -8.05
C SER A 219 3.37 -35.49 -9.25
N LYS A 220 2.11 -35.09 -9.37
CA LYS A 220 1.63 -34.16 -10.41
C LYS A 220 2.28 -32.77 -10.29
N ILE A 221 2.46 -32.25 -9.08
CA ILE A 221 3.15 -30.97 -8.84
C ILE A 221 4.62 -31.07 -9.27
N LYS A 222 5.32 -32.13 -8.85
CA LYS A 222 6.72 -32.35 -9.23
C LYS A 222 6.88 -32.41 -10.75
N LYS A 223 5.99 -33.12 -11.44
CA LYS A 223 5.98 -33.19 -12.91
C LYS A 223 5.76 -31.81 -13.55
N LYS A 224 4.76 -31.05 -13.09
CA LYS A 224 4.54 -29.67 -13.57
C LYS A 224 5.75 -28.77 -13.32
N GLN A 225 6.42 -28.90 -12.17
CA GLN A 225 7.63 -28.13 -11.88
C GLN A 225 8.76 -28.50 -12.84
N GLN A 226 8.95 -29.79 -13.17
CA GLN A 226 9.94 -30.23 -14.15
C GLN A 226 9.66 -29.67 -15.56
N GLU A 227 8.39 -29.59 -15.96
CA GLU A 227 7.97 -28.95 -17.22
C GLU A 227 8.32 -27.46 -17.22
N ILE A 228 8.04 -26.74 -16.13
CA ILE A 228 8.42 -25.32 -15.95
C ILE A 228 9.94 -25.15 -16.00
N ASP A 229 10.70 -26.01 -15.34
CA ASP A 229 12.17 -25.96 -15.31
C ASP A 229 12.76 -26.24 -16.71
N ALA A 230 12.12 -27.07 -17.53
CA ALA A 230 12.51 -27.28 -18.92
C ALA A 230 12.28 -26.02 -19.77
N ILE A 231 11.16 -25.32 -19.59
CA ILE A 231 10.88 -24.05 -20.26
C ILE A 231 11.89 -22.98 -19.80
N ASP A 232 12.24 -22.94 -18.52
CA ASP A 232 13.22 -21.98 -17.98
C ASP A 232 14.63 -22.22 -18.51
N ARG A 233 15.04 -23.49 -18.68
CA ARG A 233 16.31 -23.84 -19.33
C ARG A 233 16.34 -23.36 -20.79
N GLU A 234 15.23 -23.49 -21.50
CA GLU A 234 15.12 -23.04 -22.88
C GLU A 234 15.16 -21.51 -22.99
N ILE A 235 14.46 -20.79 -22.11
CA ILE A 235 14.54 -19.33 -22.04
C ILE A 235 15.99 -18.89 -21.80
N ASN A 236 16.69 -19.52 -20.85
CA ASN A 236 18.10 -19.22 -20.59
C ASN A 236 19.02 -19.58 -21.76
N ARG A 237 18.68 -20.59 -22.57
CA ARG A 237 19.40 -20.90 -23.82
C ARG A 237 19.21 -19.77 -24.83
N LEU A 238 17.97 -19.36 -25.10
CA LEU A 238 17.64 -18.28 -26.04
C LEU A 238 18.28 -16.94 -25.64
N ILE A 239 18.29 -16.62 -24.35
CA ILE A 239 18.94 -15.43 -23.83
C ILE A 239 20.45 -15.47 -24.08
N ARG A 240 21.11 -16.60 -23.78
CA ARG A 240 22.56 -16.76 -24.02
C ARG A 240 22.93 -16.67 -25.50
N GLU A 241 22.13 -17.28 -26.37
CA GLU A 241 22.33 -17.19 -27.82
C GLU A 241 22.19 -15.76 -28.33
N ALA A 242 21.22 -15.01 -27.84
CA ALA A 242 21.06 -13.61 -28.20
C ALA A 242 22.17 -12.71 -27.65
N ILE A 243 22.69 -12.99 -26.44
CA ILE A 243 23.87 -12.31 -25.90
C ILE A 243 25.09 -12.58 -26.79
N ALA A 244 25.34 -13.85 -27.16
CA ALA A 244 26.46 -14.24 -28.00
C ALA A 244 26.37 -13.62 -29.40
N ALA A 245 25.18 -13.61 -30.02
CA ALA A 245 24.94 -12.95 -31.31
C ALA A 245 25.20 -11.44 -31.22
N SER A 246 24.65 -10.76 -30.22
CA SER A 246 24.86 -9.33 -30.00
C SER A 246 26.34 -8.98 -29.74
N ASN A 247 27.07 -9.84 -29.02
CA ASN A 247 28.51 -9.63 -28.79
C ASN A 247 29.33 -9.87 -30.06
N LYS A 248 28.97 -10.87 -30.88
CA LYS A 248 29.60 -11.14 -32.17
C LYS A 248 29.42 -9.96 -33.14
N GLU A 249 28.21 -9.44 -33.25
CA GLU A 249 27.90 -8.25 -34.08
C GLU A 249 28.66 -7.00 -33.62
N ALA A 250 28.89 -6.86 -32.31
CA ALA A 250 29.65 -5.76 -31.73
C ALA A 250 31.18 -5.97 -31.71
N GLY A 251 31.70 -7.04 -32.34
CA GLY A 251 33.13 -7.36 -32.34
C GLY A 251 33.72 -7.69 -30.97
N LYS A 252 32.88 -8.07 -29.99
CA LYS A 252 33.29 -8.45 -28.63
C LYS A 252 33.33 -9.96 -28.49
N SER A 253 34.03 -10.44 -27.45
CA SER A 253 34.08 -11.87 -27.14
C SER A 253 32.67 -12.44 -26.91
N THR A 254 32.39 -13.58 -27.56
CA THR A 254 31.16 -14.36 -27.38
C THR A 254 31.05 -14.98 -25.99
N SER A 255 32.14 -15.01 -25.20
CA SER A 255 32.16 -15.47 -23.80
C SER A 255 31.70 -14.41 -22.79
N SER A 256 31.40 -13.18 -23.23
CA SER A 256 30.86 -12.13 -22.36
C SER A 256 29.51 -12.55 -21.75
N LYS A 257 29.38 -12.35 -20.43
CA LYS A 257 28.16 -12.69 -19.66
C LYS A 257 27.00 -11.73 -19.85
N GLY A 258 27.21 -10.59 -20.53
CA GLY A 258 26.19 -9.56 -20.74
C GLY A 258 26.14 -9.06 -22.18
N PHE A 259 25.09 -8.33 -22.50
CA PHE A 259 24.91 -7.78 -23.84
C PHE A 259 25.94 -6.71 -24.17
N ALA A 260 26.47 -6.73 -25.40
CA ALA A 260 27.13 -5.57 -25.97
C ALA A 260 26.11 -4.46 -26.18
N LEU A 261 26.17 -3.41 -25.35
CA LEU A 261 25.26 -2.28 -25.47
C LEU A 261 25.80 -1.24 -26.45
N THR A 262 25.05 -1.02 -27.53
CA THR A 262 25.17 0.18 -28.38
C THR A 262 24.80 1.43 -27.56
N PRO A 263 25.19 2.65 -27.98
CA PRO A 263 24.77 3.88 -27.31
C PRO A 263 23.25 3.97 -27.13
N GLU A 264 22.47 3.60 -28.15
CA GLU A 264 21.01 3.53 -28.10
C GLU A 264 20.53 2.51 -27.04
N ALA A 265 21.09 1.30 -27.04
CA ALA A 265 20.73 0.26 -26.08
C ALA A 265 21.07 0.66 -24.62
N LYS A 266 22.13 1.47 -24.42
CA LYS A 266 22.45 2.05 -23.10
C LYS A 266 21.39 3.06 -22.65
N LEU A 267 20.89 3.89 -23.56
CA LEU A 267 19.82 4.85 -23.27
C LEU A 267 18.52 4.14 -22.90
N ILE A 268 18.13 3.12 -23.67
CA ILE A 268 16.93 2.30 -23.38
C ILE A 268 17.08 1.62 -22.01
N ALA A 269 18.24 1.01 -21.72
CA ALA A 269 18.50 0.40 -20.41
C ALA A 269 18.40 1.41 -19.27
N LYS A 270 18.98 2.61 -19.44
CA LYS A 270 18.91 3.69 -18.43
C LYS A 270 17.45 4.13 -18.20
N ASN A 271 16.66 4.26 -19.27
CA ASN A 271 15.25 4.61 -19.18
C ASN A 271 14.41 3.51 -18.53
N PHE A 272 14.69 2.24 -18.84
CA PHE A 272 14.05 1.09 -18.20
C PHE A 272 14.31 1.08 -16.69
N VAL A 273 15.56 1.26 -16.26
CA VAL A 273 15.94 1.34 -14.83
C VAL A 273 15.31 2.54 -14.15
N SER A 274 15.24 3.69 -14.82
CA SER A 274 14.62 4.91 -14.27
C SER A 274 13.12 4.75 -14.03
N ASN A 275 12.47 3.81 -14.73
CA ASN A 275 11.05 3.47 -14.55
C ASN A 275 10.82 2.27 -13.62
N LYS A 276 11.85 1.81 -12.88
CA LYS A 276 11.72 0.74 -11.90
C LYS A 276 10.64 1.08 -10.85
N GLY A 277 9.70 0.17 -10.67
CA GLY A 277 8.53 0.33 -9.78
C GLY A 277 7.39 1.15 -10.38
N LYS A 278 7.52 1.60 -11.63
CA LYS A 278 6.52 2.43 -12.35
C LYS A 278 6.09 1.83 -13.68
N LEU A 279 6.61 0.66 -14.06
CA LEU A 279 6.23 0.01 -15.32
C LEU A 279 4.75 -0.41 -15.29
N PRO A 280 4.03 -0.29 -16.42
CA PRO A 280 2.67 -0.76 -16.54
C PRO A 280 2.58 -2.28 -16.39
N TRP A 281 1.41 -2.77 -16.00
CA TRP A 281 1.14 -4.20 -15.95
C TRP A 281 1.14 -4.81 -17.36
N PRO A 282 1.55 -6.09 -17.50
CA PRO A 282 1.56 -6.78 -18.78
C PRO A 282 0.15 -7.20 -19.26
N VAL A 283 -0.87 -6.99 -18.43
CA VAL A 283 -2.30 -7.19 -18.74
C VAL A 283 -3.09 -6.05 -18.10
N GLU A 284 -4.27 -5.75 -18.64
CA GLU A 284 -5.13 -4.67 -18.12
C GLU A 284 -5.70 -4.96 -16.73
N LYS A 285 -6.12 -6.21 -16.51
CA LYS A 285 -6.65 -6.70 -15.24
C LYS A 285 -5.99 -8.02 -14.91
N GLY A 286 -5.49 -8.16 -13.69
CA GLY A 286 -5.02 -9.45 -13.23
C GLY A 286 -4.59 -9.47 -11.77
N VAL A 287 -4.44 -10.69 -11.24
CA VAL A 287 -4.04 -10.94 -9.84
C VAL A 287 -2.87 -11.91 -9.81
N VAL A 288 -1.84 -11.60 -9.02
CA VAL A 288 -0.63 -12.43 -8.93
C VAL A 288 -0.89 -13.66 -8.04
N LYS A 289 -1.06 -14.83 -8.65
CA LYS A 289 -1.29 -16.11 -7.93
C LYS A 289 0.02 -16.74 -7.44
N VAL A 290 1.10 -16.61 -8.22
CA VAL A 290 2.43 -17.15 -7.88
C VAL A 290 3.45 -16.03 -7.97
N ARG A 291 4.23 -15.87 -6.89
CA ARG A 291 5.27 -14.85 -6.79
C ARG A 291 6.63 -15.41 -7.22
N PHE A 292 7.56 -14.50 -7.45
CA PHE A 292 8.95 -14.80 -7.73
C PHE A 292 9.62 -15.53 -6.55
N GLY A 293 10.48 -16.50 -6.86
CA GLY A 293 11.27 -17.25 -5.90
C GLY A 293 10.71 -18.64 -5.60
N THR A 294 11.22 -19.24 -4.52
CA THR A 294 10.82 -20.57 -4.07
C THR A 294 9.76 -20.48 -2.98
N GLN A 295 8.63 -21.15 -3.18
CA GLN A 295 7.52 -21.19 -2.23
C GLN A 295 7.01 -22.63 -2.05
N PRO A 296 6.54 -23.01 -0.85
CA PRO A 296 5.91 -24.31 -0.66
C PRO A 296 4.60 -24.39 -1.46
N SER A 297 4.25 -25.59 -1.92
CA SER A 297 2.95 -25.80 -2.54
C SER A 297 1.82 -25.60 -1.52
N PRO A 298 0.71 -24.91 -1.89
CA PRO A 298 -0.45 -24.74 -1.01
C PRO A 298 -1.10 -26.04 -0.55
N ILE A 299 -0.93 -27.12 -1.32
CA ILE A 299 -1.52 -28.43 -1.04
C ILE A 299 -0.56 -29.40 -0.35
N ASP A 300 0.76 -29.28 -0.61
CA ASP A 300 1.79 -30.10 0.01
C ASP A 300 3.02 -29.24 0.35
N PRO A 301 3.18 -28.80 1.60
CA PRO A 301 4.30 -27.97 2.01
C PRO A 301 5.68 -28.62 1.80
N SER A 302 5.77 -29.94 1.64
CA SER A 302 7.03 -30.64 1.38
C SER A 302 7.55 -30.43 -0.05
N VAL A 303 6.65 -30.10 -1.00
CA VAL A 303 7.01 -29.85 -2.39
C VAL A 303 7.22 -28.35 -2.61
N LYS A 304 8.42 -27.98 -3.05
CA LYS A 304 8.78 -26.60 -3.38
C LYS A 304 8.46 -26.29 -4.84
N ILE A 305 7.80 -25.15 -5.06
CA ILE A 305 7.54 -24.56 -6.37
C ILE A 305 8.56 -23.44 -6.56
N ASN A 306 9.36 -23.52 -7.63
CA ASN A 306 10.28 -22.46 -7.99
C ASN A 306 9.71 -21.63 -9.15
N SER A 307 9.80 -20.31 -9.05
CA SER A 307 9.32 -19.39 -10.08
C SER A 307 10.36 -18.31 -10.40
N ASN A 308 10.84 -18.31 -11.64
CA ASN A 308 11.72 -17.27 -12.19
C ASN A 308 10.95 -16.01 -12.65
N GLY A 309 9.73 -15.81 -12.16
CA GLY A 309 8.86 -14.70 -12.52
C GLY A 309 7.59 -14.68 -11.66
N VAL A 310 6.52 -14.07 -12.17
CA VAL A 310 5.19 -14.06 -11.55
C VAL A 310 4.19 -14.75 -12.48
N ARG A 311 3.15 -15.37 -11.90
CA ARG A 311 2.00 -15.88 -12.65
C ARG A 311 0.77 -15.04 -12.33
N ILE A 312 0.22 -14.41 -13.36
CA ILE A 312 -0.87 -13.44 -13.25
C ILE A 312 -2.14 -14.08 -13.82
N ALA A 313 -3.15 -14.28 -12.95
CA ALA A 313 -4.48 -14.68 -13.38
C ALA A 313 -5.20 -13.50 -14.03
N THR A 314 -5.83 -13.70 -15.19
CA THR A 314 -6.49 -12.63 -15.95
C THR A 314 -7.77 -13.12 -16.64
N GLU A 315 -8.45 -12.24 -17.36
CA GLU A 315 -9.67 -12.55 -18.12
C GLU A 315 -9.35 -13.45 -19.32
N LYS A 316 -10.34 -14.25 -19.75
CA LYS A 316 -10.21 -15.08 -20.95
C LYS A 316 -9.89 -14.21 -22.18
N ASN A 317 -8.95 -14.65 -23.01
CA ASN A 317 -8.45 -13.91 -24.17
C ASN A 317 -7.90 -12.51 -23.85
N ALA A 318 -7.47 -12.25 -22.60
CA ALA A 318 -6.86 -10.98 -22.24
C ALA A 318 -5.67 -10.67 -23.14
N LYS A 319 -5.60 -9.41 -23.59
CA LYS A 319 -4.51 -8.91 -24.43
C LYS A 319 -3.26 -8.71 -23.57
N VAL A 320 -2.16 -9.31 -24.01
CA VAL A 320 -0.85 -9.15 -23.37
C VAL A 320 -0.17 -7.94 -23.96
N ARG A 321 0.28 -7.05 -23.07
CA ARG A 321 0.88 -5.77 -23.41
C ARG A 321 2.34 -5.71 -23.00
N VAL A 322 3.13 -5.04 -23.82
CA VAL A 322 4.55 -4.78 -23.55
C VAL A 322 4.68 -3.81 -22.37
N VAL A 323 5.60 -4.09 -21.44
CA VAL A 323 5.79 -3.25 -20.26
C VAL A 323 6.67 -2.03 -20.54
N PHE A 324 7.55 -2.10 -21.54
CA PHE A 324 8.47 -1.03 -21.90
C PHE A 324 8.90 -1.12 -23.36
N GLU A 325 9.30 -0.01 -23.99
CA GLU A 325 9.79 -0.05 -25.38
C GLU A 325 11.03 -0.94 -25.55
N GLY A 326 11.12 -1.67 -26.66
CA GLY A 326 12.19 -2.62 -26.88
C GLY A 326 12.13 -3.34 -28.22
N GLU A 327 12.90 -4.41 -28.35
CA GLU A 327 12.97 -5.23 -29.55
C GLU A 327 12.67 -6.69 -29.23
N VAL A 328 11.87 -7.35 -30.07
CA VAL A 328 11.51 -8.75 -29.88
C VAL A 328 12.71 -9.65 -30.19
N LEU A 329 13.26 -10.26 -29.14
CA LEU A 329 14.46 -11.09 -29.19
C LEU A 329 14.18 -12.48 -29.76
N ALA A 330 13.07 -13.08 -29.33
CA ALA A 330 12.61 -14.38 -29.80
C ALA A 330 11.12 -14.56 -29.55
N VAL A 331 10.48 -15.27 -30.47
CA VAL A 331 9.17 -15.86 -30.28
C VAL A 331 9.38 -17.37 -30.40
N SER A 332 9.18 -18.10 -29.31
CA SER A 332 9.43 -19.54 -29.25
C SER A 332 8.21 -20.28 -28.75
N GLY A 333 7.85 -21.39 -29.39
CA GLY A 333 6.92 -22.38 -28.86
C GLY A 333 7.63 -23.72 -28.86
N GLN A 334 7.85 -24.30 -27.68
CA GLN A 334 8.31 -25.69 -27.60
C GLN A 334 7.22 -26.63 -28.14
N LYS A 335 7.62 -27.79 -28.66
CA LYS A 335 6.68 -28.86 -29.05
C LYS A 335 5.83 -29.21 -27.82
N ASN A 336 4.50 -29.03 -27.92
CA ASN A 336 3.51 -29.20 -26.84
C ASN A 336 3.54 -28.14 -25.71
N SER A 337 4.15 -26.97 -25.91
CA SER A 337 4.04 -25.84 -24.97
C SER A 337 3.54 -24.58 -25.65
N ASN A 338 2.83 -23.76 -24.88
CA ASN A 338 2.31 -22.49 -25.38
C ASN A 338 3.44 -21.50 -25.70
N PRO A 339 3.30 -20.68 -26.75
CA PRO A 339 4.27 -19.68 -27.12
C PRO A 339 4.75 -18.77 -25.99
N VAL A 340 6.01 -18.36 -26.10
CA VAL A 340 6.74 -17.45 -25.24
C VAL A 340 7.34 -16.33 -26.10
N VAL A 341 7.20 -15.09 -25.65
CA VAL A 341 7.79 -13.90 -26.29
C VAL A 341 8.83 -13.30 -25.36
N LEU A 342 10.03 -13.04 -25.88
CA LEU A 342 11.12 -12.39 -25.18
C LEU A 342 11.36 -11.02 -25.81
N ILE A 343 11.42 -9.97 -25.00
CA ILE A 343 11.60 -8.58 -25.46
C ILE A 343 12.80 -7.97 -24.74
N ARG A 344 13.72 -7.39 -25.52
CA ARG A 344 14.96 -6.79 -25.04
C ARG A 344 14.79 -5.29 -24.83
N HIS A 345 15.23 -4.81 -23.67
CA HIS A 345 15.27 -3.41 -23.26
C HIS A 345 16.70 -3.02 -22.86
N GLY A 346 17.63 -3.08 -23.81
CA GLY A 346 19.06 -2.89 -23.54
C GLY A 346 19.72 -4.15 -22.95
N ASN A 347 20.08 -4.12 -21.66
CA ASN A 347 20.60 -5.29 -20.92
C ASN A 347 19.53 -6.01 -20.09
N TYR A 348 18.27 -5.57 -20.18
CA TYR A 348 17.14 -6.22 -19.54
C TYR A 348 16.30 -6.98 -20.57
N ILE A 349 15.67 -8.06 -20.14
CA ILE A 349 14.78 -8.86 -20.97
C ILE A 349 13.48 -9.09 -20.20
N THR A 350 12.36 -8.86 -20.85
CA THR A 350 11.05 -9.24 -20.34
C THR A 350 10.55 -10.48 -21.07
N VAL A 351 9.94 -11.40 -20.32
CA VAL A 351 9.50 -12.70 -20.82
C VAL A 351 8.02 -12.86 -20.57
N TYR A 352 7.26 -13.14 -21.62
CA TYR A 352 5.81 -13.35 -21.61
C TYR A 352 5.51 -14.79 -22.01
N ARG A 353 4.93 -15.58 -21.12
CA ARG A 353 4.73 -17.03 -21.26
C ARG A 353 3.24 -17.38 -21.26
N ASN A 354 2.93 -18.54 -21.80
CA ASN A 354 1.55 -19.08 -21.85
C ASN A 354 0.62 -18.23 -22.73
N LEU A 355 1.11 -17.85 -23.92
CA LEU A 355 0.34 -17.10 -24.90
C LEU A 355 -0.46 -18.06 -25.80
N LEU A 356 -1.71 -17.73 -26.10
CA LEU A 356 -2.55 -18.43 -27.08
C LEU A 356 -2.18 -18.01 -28.51
N LYS A 357 -2.06 -16.71 -28.74
CA LYS A 357 -1.71 -16.10 -30.02
C LYS A 357 -0.58 -15.10 -29.80
N VAL A 358 0.28 -14.97 -30.79
CA VAL A 358 1.36 -13.99 -30.82
C VAL A 358 1.21 -13.12 -32.06
N TYR A 359 1.30 -11.80 -31.90
CA TYR A 359 1.12 -10.82 -32.97
C TYR A 359 2.43 -10.24 -33.51
N VAL A 360 3.53 -10.50 -32.81
CA VAL A 360 4.86 -9.98 -33.13
C VAL A 360 5.80 -11.08 -33.60
N ARG A 361 6.86 -10.67 -34.29
CA ARG A 361 7.92 -11.53 -34.82
C ARG A 361 9.27 -11.09 -34.27
N LYS A 362 10.25 -11.98 -34.37
CA LYS A 362 11.64 -11.68 -33.98
C LYS A 362 12.17 -10.50 -34.80
N GLY A 363 12.77 -9.52 -34.13
CA GLY A 363 13.31 -8.29 -34.71
C GLY A 363 12.34 -7.11 -34.71
N ASP A 364 11.06 -7.32 -34.38
CA ASP A 364 10.09 -6.22 -34.34
C ASP A 364 10.41 -5.25 -33.20
N LYS A 365 10.40 -3.95 -33.50
CA LYS A 365 10.43 -2.89 -32.48
C LYS A 365 9.04 -2.72 -31.89
N VAL A 366 8.95 -2.73 -30.57
CA VAL A 366 7.70 -2.63 -29.82
C VAL A 366 7.71 -1.45 -28.88
N SER A 367 6.56 -0.81 -28.74
CA SER A 367 6.35 0.32 -27.83
C SER A 367 5.70 -0.13 -26.52
N ALA A 368 5.85 0.66 -25.46
CA ALA A 368 5.16 0.40 -24.20
C ALA A 368 3.63 0.33 -24.41
N LYS A 369 2.98 -0.62 -23.73
CA LYS A 369 1.54 -0.96 -23.85
C LYS A 369 1.08 -1.55 -25.18
N GLN A 370 1.96 -1.73 -26.16
CA GLN A 370 1.61 -2.40 -27.41
C GLN A 370 1.18 -3.84 -27.15
N GLU A 371 0.14 -4.29 -27.84
CA GLU A 371 -0.37 -5.65 -27.73
C GLU A 371 0.51 -6.62 -28.52
N ILE A 372 0.94 -7.70 -27.86
CA ILE A 372 1.84 -8.71 -28.43
C ILE A 372 1.20 -10.09 -28.55
N GLY A 373 0.01 -10.29 -27.97
CA GLY A 373 -0.68 -11.56 -28.01
C GLY A 373 -1.89 -11.64 -27.10
N GLU A 374 -2.42 -12.86 -26.97
CA GLU A 374 -3.53 -13.22 -26.09
C GLU A 374 -3.08 -14.28 -25.09
N VAL A 375 -3.59 -14.25 -23.85
CA VAL A 375 -3.27 -15.28 -22.84
C VAL A 375 -4.03 -16.58 -23.14
N PHE A 376 -3.35 -17.71 -22.96
CA PHE A 376 -3.95 -19.04 -23.09
C PHE A 376 -4.81 -19.40 -21.87
N THR A 377 -6.02 -19.90 -22.14
CA THR A 377 -6.93 -20.50 -21.17
C THR A 377 -6.83 -22.02 -21.26
N ASN A 378 -6.50 -22.69 -20.15
CA ASN A 378 -6.43 -24.15 -20.13
C ASN A 378 -7.83 -24.80 -20.08
N ASN A 379 -7.89 -26.13 -20.24
CA ASN A 379 -9.14 -26.90 -20.19
C ASN A 379 -9.87 -26.81 -18.83
N ALA A 380 -9.16 -26.40 -17.77
CA ALA A 380 -9.73 -26.17 -16.45
C ALA A 380 -10.22 -24.72 -16.26
N GLY A 381 -10.23 -23.90 -17.32
CA GLY A 381 -10.70 -22.52 -17.26
C GLY A 381 -9.69 -21.49 -16.75
N GLU A 382 -8.47 -21.91 -16.40
CA GLU A 382 -7.46 -21.02 -15.85
C GLU A 382 -6.76 -20.25 -16.97
N THR A 383 -6.83 -18.91 -16.90
CA THR A 383 -6.13 -18.01 -17.82
C THR A 383 -4.99 -17.33 -17.07
N MET A 384 -3.76 -17.81 -17.28
CA MET A 384 -2.59 -17.42 -16.49
C MET A 384 -1.46 -16.90 -17.38
N LEU A 385 -1.09 -15.63 -17.26
CA LEU A 385 0.12 -15.09 -17.90
C LEU A 385 1.34 -15.37 -17.02
N GLY A 386 2.38 -15.99 -17.57
CA GLY A 386 3.69 -16.00 -16.93
C GLY A 386 4.49 -14.77 -17.35
N PHE A 387 4.92 -13.96 -16.38
CA PHE A 387 5.72 -12.75 -16.65
C PHE A 387 7.03 -12.80 -15.88
N GLY A 388 8.16 -12.62 -16.58
CA GLY A 388 9.49 -12.59 -15.97
C GLY A 388 10.28 -11.36 -16.40
N VAL A 389 11.19 -10.92 -15.54
CA VAL A 389 12.18 -9.89 -15.86
C VAL A 389 13.54 -10.51 -15.63
N PHE A 390 14.47 -10.29 -16.56
CA PHE A 390 15.84 -10.78 -16.48
C PHE A 390 16.79 -9.61 -16.68
N LYS A 391 17.87 -9.58 -15.91
CA LYS A 391 19.02 -8.73 -16.16
C LYS A 391 20.12 -9.61 -16.73
N ASP A 392 20.49 -9.37 -17.97
CA ASP A 392 21.33 -10.28 -18.75
C ASP A 392 20.73 -11.70 -18.72
N SER A 393 21.38 -12.65 -18.04
CA SER A 393 20.90 -14.03 -17.87
C SER A 393 20.32 -14.34 -16.48
N GLN A 394 20.23 -13.35 -15.59
CA GLN A 394 19.78 -13.57 -14.21
C GLN A 394 18.33 -13.12 -14.03
N PRO A 395 17.44 -13.96 -13.48
CA PRO A 395 16.06 -13.58 -13.26
C PRO A 395 15.94 -12.60 -12.08
N GLU A 396 15.11 -11.59 -12.25
CA GLU A 396 14.86 -10.50 -11.30
C GLU A 396 13.40 -10.54 -10.85
N ASN A 397 13.11 -10.10 -9.63
CA ASN A 397 11.74 -10.08 -9.11
C ASN A 397 10.87 -9.05 -9.84
N PRO A 398 9.85 -9.45 -10.63
CA PRO A 398 9.00 -8.52 -11.37
C PRO A 398 8.25 -7.51 -10.50
N ALA A 399 7.97 -7.86 -9.24
CA ALA A 399 7.26 -6.98 -8.31
C ALA A 399 8.06 -5.70 -7.97
N SER A 400 9.38 -5.72 -8.14
CA SER A 400 10.22 -4.52 -7.97
C SER A 400 10.19 -3.58 -9.18
N TRP A 401 9.60 -4.01 -10.30
CA TRP A 401 9.58 -3.29 -11.57
C TRP A 401 8.20 -2.74 -11.93
N ILE A 402 7.16 -3.52 -11.70
CA ILE A 402 5.78 -3.18 -12.05
C ILE A 402 5.13 -2.31 -10.97
N TYR A 403 4.33 -1.33 -11.38
CA TYR A 403 3.63 -0.43 -10.48
C TYR A 403 2.60 -1.16 -9.61
N LYS A 404 2.82 -1.15 -8.29
CA LYS A 404 1.91 -1.67 -7.25
C LYS A 404 1.45 -3.13 -7.46
N MET A 405 2.40 -4.01 -7.80
CA MET A 405 2.19 -5.46 -7.92
C MET A 405 1.76 -6.17 -6.63
#